data_AF-S2EVU0-F1
#
_entry.id   AF-S2EVU0-F1
#
_cell.length_a   1.000
_cell.length_b   1.000
_cell.length_c   1.000
_cell.angle_alpha   90.00
_cell.angle_beta   90.00
_cell.angle_gamma   90.00
#
_symmetry.space_group_name_H-M   'P 1'
#
loop_
_entity.id
_entity.type
_entity.pdbx_description
1 polymer ?
#
loop_
_entity_poly.entity_id
_entity_poly.type
_entity_poly.pdbx_seq_one_letter_code
_entity_poly.pdbx_strand_id
1 'polypeptide(L)'
;DAMGANVTNTMCEAVSPLLEKITGGKALLRILSNYSTRRIVKASAIFDKKEIGGEDVVDDIILAYQFADNDVYRAVTHNKGIMNGIIAVANATGQDSRAIEAAANAYAARSGQYRSLSTWTKDDDGNLVGSLELPLSVGIIGGIANVHPLAKICMKILGVSSAKELACVITATGLAQNYSAIRALSTEGIQKGHMRLHARNLAAAAGAKPEQIDKIVQKMIDSKKISLDQAKEILRSEL
;
A
#
# COMPACT_ATOMS: atom_id res chain seq x y z
N ASP A 1 -18.74 -1.32 11.89
CA ASP A 1 -18.62 -0.26 10.87
C ASP A 1 -18.00 1.06 11.34
N ALA A 2 -17.92 1.36 12.64
CA ALA A 2 -17.06 2.43 13.12
C ALA A 2 -15.63 1.92 13.37
N MET A 3 -14.63 2.81 13.25
CA MET A 3 -13.26 2.53 13.69
C MET A 3 -13.23 2.22 15.19
N GLY A 4 -14.01 2.95 15.99
CA GLY A 4 -14.35 2.58 17.37
C GLY A 4 -13.45 3.18 18.47
N ALA A 5 -12.56 4.13 18.14
CA ALA A 5 -11.72 4.79 19.15
C ALA A 5 -12.54 5.42 20.29
N ASN A 6 -13.48 6.32 19.98
CA ASN A 6 -14.28 7.00 21.01
C ASN A 6 -15.10 6.01 21.84
N VAL A 7 -15.74 5.04 21.20
CA VAL A 7 -16.54 4.00 21.88
C VAL A 7 -15.66 3.21 22.86
N THR A 8 -14.47 2.81 22.44
CA THR A 8 -13.54 2.04 23.28
C THR A 8 -13.06 2.88 24.46
N ASN A 9 -12.70 4.14 24.25
CA ASN A 9 -12.26 5.03 25.32
C ASN A 9 -13.37 5.25 26.35
N THR A 10 -14.60 5.54 25.90
CA THR A 10 -15.76 5.69 26.80
C THR A 10 -16.02 4.41 27.62
N MET A 11 -15.89 3.23 27.01
CA MET A 11 -16.01 1.97 27.74
C MET A 11 -14.88 1.78 28.77
N CYS A 12 -13.64 2.11 28.42
CA CYS A 12 -12.49 2.07 29.33
C CYS A 12 -12.67 3.04 30.50
N GLU A 13 -13.18 4.24 30.26
CA GLU A 13 -13.52 5.21 31.30
C GLU A 13 -14.60 4.68 32.23
N ALA A 14 -15.69 4.14 31.68
CA ALA A 14 -16.82 3.62 32.43
C ALA A 14 -16.45 2.42 33.34
N VAL A 15 -15.58 1.52 32.87
CA VAL A 15 -15.17 0.35 33.66
C VAL A 15 -14.09 0.66 34.70
N SER A 16 -13.38 1.79 34.56
CA SER A 16 -12.23 2.10 35.41
C SER A 16 -12.53 2.15 36.92
N PRO A 17 -13.65 2.73 37.42
CA PRO A 17 -13.92 2.76 38.86
C PRO A 17 -14.14 1.36 39.45
N LEU A 18 -14.74 0.44 38.66
CA LEU A 18 -14.91 -0.95 39.08
C LEU A 18 -13.56 -1.66 39.19
N LEU A 19 -12.65 -1.44 38.25
CA LEU A 19 -11.31 -2.02 38.29
C LEU A 19 -10.48 -1.49 39.46
N GLU A 20 -10.56 -0.20 39.76
CA GLU A 20 -9.90 0.39 40.94
C GLU A 20 -10.43 -0.24 42.24
N LYS A 21 -11.75 -0.43 42.35
CA LYS A 21 -12.38 -1.11 43.50
C LYS A 21 -11.91 -2.56 43.66
N ILE A 22 -11.81 -3.30 42.57
CA ILE A 22 -11.41 -4.72 42.59
C ILE A 22 -9.92 -4.87 42.93
N THR A 23 -9.08 -4.01 42.38
CA THR A 23 -7.62 -4.13 42.47
C THR A 23 -7.01 -3.40 43.68
N GLY A 24 -7.73 -2.42 44.25
CA GLY A 24 -7.18 -1.48 45.21
C GLY A 24 -6.16 -0.49 44.61
N GLY A 25 -5.96 -0.54 43.28
CA GLY A 25 -5.03 0.32 42.55
C GLY A 25 -5.69 1.56 41.96
N LYS A 26 -4.87 2.36 41.25
CA LYS A 26 -5.31 3.55 40.49
C LYS A 26 -5.24 3.27 38.99
N ALA A 27 -6.33 3.50 38.28
CA ALA A 27 -6.35 3.47 36.83
C ALA A 27 -5.57 4.66 36.27
N LEU A 28 -4.46 4.41 35.59
CA LEU A 28 -3.61 5.45 35.04
C LEU A 28 -4.11 5.97 33.68
N LEU A 29 -4.35 5.07 32.73
CA LEU A 29 -4.79 5.39 31.36
C LEU A 29 -6.07 4.61 31.00
N ARG A 30 -6.94 5.24 30.21
CA ARG A 30 -8.21 4.68 29.70
C ARG A 30 -8.28 4.96 28.21
N ILE A 31 -7.48 4.22 27.44
CA ILE A 31 -7.24 4.52 26.04
C ILE A 31 -7.19 3.24 25.21
N LEU A 32 -7.70 3.29 23.98
CA LEU A 32 -7.53 2.20 23.03
C LEU A 32 -6.05 1.91 22.74
N SER A 33 -5.77 0.70 22.26
CA SER A 33 -4.52 0.38 21.58
C SER A 33 -4.73 0.45 20.07
N ASN A 34 -3.84 1.17 19.36
CA ASN A 34 -3.82 1.16 17.90
C ASN A 34 -3.28 -0.17 17.34
N TYR A 35 -2.57 -0.96 18.16
CA TYR A 35 -2.09 -2.28 17.77
C TYR A 35 -3.25 -3.29 17.79
N SER A 36 -4.11 -3.16 16.79
CA SER A 36 -5.45 -3.77 16.69
C SER A 36 -5.41 -5.24 16.26
N THR A 37 -4.57 -6.06 16.91
CA THR A 37 -4.32 -7.48 16.55
C THR A 37 -5.54 -8.40 16.65
N ARG A 38 -6.66 -7.91 17.20
CA ARG A 38 -7.96 -8.60 17.17
C ARG A 38 -8.82 -8.25 15.94
N ARG A 39 -8.31 -7.40 15.04
CA ARG A 39 -8.92 -6.99 13.77
C ARG A 39 -7.90 -7.15 12.64
N ILE A 40 -7.59 -8.41 12.34
CA ILE A 40 -6.68 -8.78 11.25
C ILE A 40 -7.45 -8.90 9.95
N VAL A 41 -6.85 -8.43 8.86
CA VAL A 41 -7.35 -8.62 7.49
C VAL A 41 -6.26 -9.28 6.67
N LYS A 42 -6.68 -10.20 5.80
CA LYS A 42 -5.80 -10.95 4.91
C LYS A 42 -6.27 -10.81 3.47
N ALA A 43 -5.32 -10.57 2.56
CA ALA A 43 -5.52 -10.68 1.13
C ALA A 43 -4.53 -11.71 0.56
N SER A 44 -4.95 -12.43 -0.47
CA SER A 44 -4.10 -13.35 -1.22
C SER A 44 -4.46 -13.34 -2.69
N ALA A 45 -3.48 -13.56 -3.55
CA ALA A 45 -3.66 -13.66 -5.00
C ALA A 45 -2.69 -14.69 -5.57
N ILE A 46 -3.13 -15.36 -6.64
CA ILE A 46 -2.31 -16.27 -7.45
C ILE A 46 -2.11 -15.59 -8.80
N PHE A 47 -0.87 -15.55 -9.26
CA PHE A 47 -0.49 -14.95 -10.54
C PHE A 47 0.08 -16.02 -11.46
N ASP A 48 -0.57 -16.20 -12.61
CA ASP A 48 -0.12 -17.16 -13.62
C ASP A 48 1.30 -16.82 -14.07
N LYS A 49 2.21 -17.80 -13.98
CA LYS A 49 3.63 -17.58 -14.30
C LYS A 49 3.85 -17.08 -15.73
N LYS A 50 3.06 -17.53 -16.70
CA LYS A 50 3.18 -17.12 -18.11
C LYS A 50 2.79 -15.66 -18.28
N GLU A 51 1.76 -15.20 -17.57
CA GLU A 51 1.32 -13.80 -17.65
C GLU A 51 2.32 -12.83 -17.01
N ILE A 52 3.06 -13.26 -15.98
CA ILE A 52 3.95 -12.35 -15.25
C ILE A 52 5.38 -12.29 -15.80
N GLY A 53 5.79 -13.24 -16.65
CA GLY A 53 7.08 -13.21 -17.34
C GLY A 53 7.88 -14.53 -17.31
N GLY A 54 7.30 -15.62 -16.83
CA GLY A 54 7.91 -16.94 -16.78
C GLY A 54 8.40 -17.34 -15.39
N GLU A 55 8.94 -18.55 -15.30
CA GLU A 55 9.41 -19.17 -14.06
C GLU A 55 10.53 -18.35 -13.40
N ASP A 56 11.48 -17.84 -14.19
CA ASP A 56 12.60 -17.02 -13.67
C ASP A 56 12.10 -15.76 -12.94
N VAL A 57 11.03 -15.13 -13.45
CA VAL A 57 10.42 -13.96 -12.80
C VAL A 57 9.76 -14.33 -11.47
N VAL A 58 9.13 -15.50 -11.39
CA VAL A 58 8.57 -16.03 -10.13
C VAL A 58 9.70 -16.20 -9.10
N ASP A 59 10.80 -16.83 -9.51
CA ASP A 59 11.95 -17.10 -8.65
C ASP A 59 12.63 -15.81 -8.18
N ASP A 60 12.84 -14.85 -9.07
CA ASP A 60 13.42 -13.55 -8.72
C ASP A 60 12.54 -12.75 -7.76
N ILE A 61 11.20 -12.86 -7.86
CA ILE A 61 10.27 -12.24 -6.91
C ILE A 61 10.39 -12.92 -5.54
N ILE A 62 10.47 -14.25 -5.50
CA ILE A 62 10.64 -15.00 -4.25
C ILE A 62 11.97 -14.63 -3.57
N LEU A 63 13.06 -14.54 -4.33
CA LEU A 63 14.37 -14.10 -3.82
C LEU A 63 14.30 -12.66 -3.28
N ALA A 64 13.66 -11.74 -4.00
CA ALA A 64 13.48 -10.36 -3.56
C ALA A 64 12.62 -10.27 -2.27
N TYR A 65 11.64 -11.15 -2.10
CA TYR A 65 10.85 -11.28 -0.88
C TYR A 65 11.72 -11.82 0.26
N GLN A 66 12.47 -12.89 0.04
CA GLN A 66 13.37 -13.47 1.05
C GLN A 66 14.41 -12.44 1.52
N PHE A 67 14.90 -11.58 0.65
CA PHE A 67 15.74 -10.45 1.04
C PHE A 67 15.00 -9.49 1.99
N ALA A 68 13.75 -9.13 1.67
CA ALA A 68 12.93 -8.27 2.54
C ALA A 68 12.56 -8.94 3.87
N ASP A 69 12.44 -10.27 3.91
CA ASP A 69 12.11 -10.97 5.14
C ASP A 69 13.32 -11.12 6.09
N ASN A 70 14.54 -11.10 5.54
CA ASN A 70 15.77 -11.36 6.30
C ASN A 70 16.65 -10.12 6.56
N ASP A 71 16.44 -9.01 5.86
CA ASP A 71 17.14 -7.74 6.11
C ASP A 71 16.15 -6.60 6.44
N VAL A 72 16.33 -5.99 7.61
CA VAL A 72 15.51 -4.86 8.08
C VAL A 72 15.56 -3.65 7.13
N TYR A 73 16.70 -3.37 6.49
CA TYR A 73 16.82 -2.25 5.56
C TYR A 73 15.93 -2.46 4.34
N ARG A 74 15.90 -3.70 3.83
CA ARG A 74 15.00 -4.07 2.74
C ARG A 74 13.55 -4.15 3.20
N ALA A 75 13.28 -4.73 4.37
CA ALA A 75 11.94 -4.86 4.95
C ALA A 75 11.23 -3.50 5.06
N VAL A 76 11.92 -2.47 5.55
CA VAL A 76 11.39 -1.10 5.65
C VAL A 76 10.96 -0.60 4.27
N THR A 77 11.82 -0.75 3.26
CA THR A 77 11.52 -0.30 1.89
C THR A 77 10.38 -1.10 1.26
N HIS A 78 10.32 -2.40 1.53
CA HIS A 78 9.28 -3.30 1.04
C HIS A 78 7.91 -2.95 1.63
N ASN A 79 7.84 -2.77 2.94
CA ASN A 79 6.62 -2.38 3.65
C ASN A 79 6.18 -0.96 3.30
N LYS A 80 7.12 -0.03 3.08
CA LYS A 80 6.80 1.29 2.53
C LYS A 80 6.07 1.18 1.18
N GLY A 81 6.50 0.26 0.32
CA GLY A 81 5.82 -0.04 -0.95
C GLY A 81 4.38 -0.51 -0.76
N ILE A 82 4.12 -1.38 0.22
CA ILE A 82 2.75 -1.77 0.62
C ILE A 82 1.95 -0.54 1.09
N MET A 83 2.54 0.27 1.97
CA MET A 83 1.88 1.43 2.56
C MET A 83 1.53 2.50 1.53
N ASN A 84 2.29 2.66 0.44
CA ASN A 84 1.91 3.57 -0.66
C ASN A 84 0.47 3.33 -1.15
N GLY A 85 0.09 2.05 -1.33
CA GLY A 85 -1.24 1.67 -1.79
C GLY A 85 -2.29 1.79 -0.69
N ILE A 86 -1.98 1.24 0.49
CA ILE A 86 -2.88 1.27 1.66
C ILE A 86 -3.25 2.71 2.04
N ILE A 87 -2.27 3.60 2.12
CA ILE A 87 -2.46 4.98 2.58
C ILE A 87 -3.15 5.83 1.53
N ALA A 88 -2.95 5.55 0.24
CA ALA A 88 -3.70 6.22 -0.83
C ALA A 88 -5.22 5.96 -0.67
N VAL A 89 -5.62 4.70 -0.49
CA VAL A 89 -7.04 4.35 -0.28
C VAL A 89 -7.55 4.89 1.06
N ALA A 90 -6.76 4.76 2.14
CA ALA A 90 -7.13 5.25 3.46
C ALA A 90 -7.41 6.76 3.45
N ASN A 91 -6.53 7.56 2.85
CA ASN A 91 -6.71 9.00 2.76
C ASN A 91 -7.92 9.37 1.88
N ALA A 92 -8.09 8.70 0.73
CA ALA A 92 -9.23 8.93 -0.16
C ALA A 92 -10.58 8.63 0.51
N THR A 93 -10.60 7.65 1.43
CA THR A 93 -11.81 7.19 2.15
C THR A 93 -11.94 7.78 3.56
N GLY A 94 -11.13 8.78 3.90
CA GLY A 94 -11.22 9.49 5.18
C GLY A 94 -10.85 8.66 6.41
N GLN A 95 -9.97 7.67 6.26
CA GLN A 95 -9.47 6.85 7.35
C GLN A 95 -8.26 7.50 8.03
N ASP A 96 -7.97 7.10 9.27
CA ASP A 96 -6.77 7.57 9.98
C ASP A 96 -5.53 6.80 9.51
N SER A 97 -4.78 7.40 8.59
CA SER A 97 -3.52 6.84 8.07
C SER A 97 -2.47 6.57 9.15
N ARG A 98 -2.41 7.38 10.22
CA ARG A 98 -1.40 7.22 11.27
C ARG A 98 -1.71 6.00 12.14
N ALA A 99 -2.99 5.77 12.45
CA ALA A 99 -3.40 4.57 13.16
C ALA A 99 -3.07 3.29 12.38
N ILE A 100 -3.28 3.33 11.06
CA ILE A 100 -2.96 2.22 10.15
C ILE A 100 -1.45 1.97 10.09
N GLU A 101 -0.64 3.01 9.85
CA GLU A 101 0.82 2.85 9.78
C GLU A 101 1.42 2.36 11.10
N ALA A 102 0.98 2.91 12.24
CA ALA A 102 1.47 2.49 13.55
C ALA A 102 1.20 0.99 13.80
N ALA A 103 -0.01 0.54 13.48
CA ALA A 103 -0.40 -0.86 13.66
C ALA A 103 0.35 -1.80 12.71
N ALA A 104 0.46 -1.43 11.43
CA ALA A 104 1.15 -2.22 10.42
C ALA A 104 2.65 -2.36 10.73
N ASN A 105 3.33 -1.26 11.06
CA ASN A 105 4.75 -1.29 11.40
C ASN A 105 5.03 -2.02 12.72
N ALA A 106 4.15 -1.92 13.72
CA ALA A 106 4.25 -2.74 14.93
C ALA A 106 4.07 -4.23 14.61
N TYR A 107 3.12 -4.57 13.73
CA TYR A 107 2.87 -5.96 13.32
C TYR A 107 4.03 -6.56 12.52
N ALA A 108 4.72 -5.74 11.73
CA ALA A 108 5.92 -6.14 11.00
C ALA A 108 7.05 -6.62 11.95
N ALA A 109 7.07 -6.15 13.20
CA ALA A 109 8.05 -6.52 14.22
C ALA A 109 7.58 -7.60 15.22
N ARG A 110 6.41 -8.22 15.00
CA ARG A 110 5.77 -9.13 15.97
C ARG A 110 6.58 -10.38 16.34
N SER A 111 7.52 -10.79 15.49
CA SER A 111 8.41 -11.94 15.73
C SER A 111 9.70 -11.57 16.47
N GLY A 112 9.85 -10.32 16.92
CA GLY A 112 11.05 -9.80 17.57
C GLY A 112 12.03 -9.09 16.63
N GLN A 113 11.80 -9.14 15.31
CA GLN A 113 12.54 -8.38 14.30
C GLN A 113 11.55 -7.81 13.28
N TYR A 114 11.81 -6.59 12.80
CA TYR A 114 11.01 -5.97 11.75
C TYR A 114 11.24 -6.67 10.41
N ARG A 115 10.18 -7.22 9.81
CA ARG A 115 10.19 -8.07 8.61
C ARG A 115 9.13 -7.65 7.59
N SER A 116 9.08 -8.37 6.47
CA SER A 116 8.05 -8.18 5.45
C SER A 116 6.65 -8.42 6.02
N LEU A 117 5.69 -7.55 5.66
CA LEU A 117 4.27 -7.76 5.94
C LEU A 117 3.61 -8.74 4.95
N SER A 118 4.17 -8.87 3.73
CA SER A 118 3.70 -9.81 2.72
C SER A 118 4.58 -11.04 2.62
N THR A 119 4.01 -12.14 2.13
CA THR A 119 4.74 -13.37 1.79
C THR A 119 4.57 -13.66 0.31
N TRP A 120 5.63 -14.16 -0.31
CA TRP A 120 5.61 -14.61 -1.70
C TRP A 120 6.15 -16.03 -1.80
N THR A 121 5.37 -16.92 -2.38
CA THR A 121 5.69 -18.35 -2.52
C THR A 121 5.33 -18.84 -3.91
N LYS A 122 5.68 -20.09 -4.22
CA LYS A 122 5.30 -20.79 -5.44
C LYS A 122 4.27 -21.87 -5.09
N ASP A 123 3.22 -22.05 -5.88
CA ASP A 123 2.32 -23.20 -5.76
C ASP A 123 2.84 -24.43 -6.54
N ASP A 124 2.08 -25.54 -6.50
CA ASP A 124 2.46 -26.80 -7.14
C ASP A 124 2.53 -26.71 -8.68
N ASP A 125 1.82 -25.74 -9.28
CA ASP A 125 1.81 -25.48 -10.73
C ASP A 125 2.94 -24.51 -11.16
N GLY A 126 3.68 -23.97 -10.20
CA GLY A 126 4.75 -23.01 -10.42
C GLY A 126 4.29 -21.55 -10.48
N ASN A 127 3.03 -21.27 -10.14
CA ASN A 127 2.50 -19.91 -10.12
C ASN A 127 2.96 -19.16 -8.87
N LEU A 128 3.04 -17.84 -8.99
CA LEU A 128 3.40 -16.98 -7.88
C LEU A 128 2.17 -16.78 -6.97
N VAL A 129 2.33 -17.05 -5.68
CA VAL A 129 1.30 -16.84 -4.66
C VAL A 129 1.74 -15.71 -3.73
N GLY A 130 0.98 -14.63 -3.71
CA GLY A 130 1.18 -13.49 -2.82
C GLY A 130 0.17 -13.48 -1.69
N SER A 131 0.60 -13.17 -0.47
CA SER A 131 -0.31 -12.92 0.65
C SER A 131 0.12 -11.70 1.47
N LEU A 132 -0.84 -10.97 2.02
CA LEU A 132 -0.62 -9.83 2.91
C LEU A 132 -1.58 -9.93 4.09
N GLU A 133 -1.05 -9.79 5.29
CA GLU A 133 -1.83 -9.80 6.53
C GLU A 133 -1.38 -8.66 7.45
N LEU A 134 -2.34 -7.86 7.93
CA LEU A 134 -2.06 -6.80 8.89
C LEU A 134 -3.27 -6.46 9.78
N PRO A 135 -3.04 -5.88 10.98
CA PRO A 135 -4.07 -5.23 11.76
C PRO A 135 -4.60 -4.01 11.02
N LEU A 136 -5.91 -3.93 10.83
CA LEU A 136 -6.54 -2.84 10.09
C LEU A 136 -7.89 -2.47 10.71
N SER A 137 -7.89 -1.39 11.48
CA SER A 137 -9.10 -0.85 12.11
C SER A 137 -9.60 0.38 11.37
N VAL A 138 -10.51 0.16 10.42
CA VAL A 138 -11.16 1.20 9.60
C VAL A 138 -12.64 1.32 9.92
N GLY A 139 -13.29 2.38 9.43
CA GLY A 139 -14.72 2.60 9.62
C GLY A 139 -15.38 3.28 8.43
N ILE A 140 -16.60 2.86 8.11
CA ILE A 140 -17.49 3.50 7.13
C ILE A 140 -18.56 4.38 7.82
N ILE A 141 -18.62 4.34 9.16
CA ILE A 141 -19.49 5.18 9.98
C ILE A 141 -18.65 6.00 10.95
N GLY A 142 -18.99 7.28 11.07
CA GLY A 142 -18.36 8.22 12.00
C GLY A 142 -17.07 8.82 11.47
N GLY A 143 -16.57 9.84 12.16
CA GLY A 143 -15.37 10.57 11.75
C GLY A 143 -15.55 11.34 10.43
N ILE A 144 -14.42 11.62 9.78
CA ILE A 144 -14.38 12.49 8.59
C ILE A 144 -14.96 11.82 7.33
N ALA A 145 -15.02 10.49 7.28
CA ALA A 145 -15.60 9.72 6.18
C ALA A 145 -17.05 10.13 5.86
N ASN A 146 -17.83 10.52 6.88
CA ASN A 146 -19.23 10.94 6.76
C ASN A 146 -19.43 12.46 6.66
N VAL A 147 -18.36 13.25 6.68
CA VAL A 147 -18.42 14.71 6.65
C VAL A 147 -17.76 15.26 5.39
N HIS A 148 -16.59 14.73 5.03
CA HIS A 148 -15.81 15.22 3.89
C HIS A 148 -16.47 14.84 2.55
N PRO A 149 -16.82 15.82 1.69
CA PRO A 149 -17.53 15.55 0.43
C PRO A 149 -16.81 14.55 -0.49
N LEU A 150 -15.50 14.71 -0.68
CA LEU A 150 -14.73 13.78 -1.52
C LEU A 150 -14.65 12.37 -0.94
N ALA A 151 -14.51 12.21 0.38
CA ALA A 151 -14.48 10.89 1.01
C ALA A 151 -15.79 10.13 0.79
N LYS A 152 -16.93 10.83 0.85
CA LYS A 152 -18.24 10.24 0.50
C LYS A 152 -18.31 9.77 -0.94
N ILE A 153 -17.77 10.56 -1.88
CA ILE A 153 -17.73 10.18 -3.29
C ILE A 153 -16.85 8.95 -3.48
N CYS A 154 -15.65 8.92 -2.90
CA CYS A 154 -14.75 7.77 -2.96
C CYS A 154 -15.40 6.51 -2.36
N MET A 155 -16.07 6.62 -1.21
CA MET A 155 -16.83 5.53 -0.60
C MET A 155 -17.97 5.04 -1.49
N LYS A 156 -18.69 5.95 -2.16
CA LYS A 156 -19.74 5.61 -3.13
C LYS A 156 -19.19 4.90 -4.37
N ILE A 157 -18.04 5.34 -4.89
CA ILE A 157 -17.35 4.70 -6.02
C ILE A 157 -16.93 3.27 -5.65
N LEU A 158 -16.39 3.08 -4.44
CA LEU A 158 -15.99 1.76 -3.96
C LEU A 158 -17.18 0.82 -3.73
N GLY A 159 -18.37 1.36 -3.42
CA GLY A 159 -19.60 0.57 -3.25
C GLY A 159 -19.56 -0.38 -2.05
N VAL A 160 -18.66 -0.17 -1.09
CA VAL A 160 -18.52 -1.02 0.10
C VAL A 160 -19.68 -0.81 1.07
N SER A 161 -20.20 -1.92 1.60
CA SER A 161 -21.35 -1.97 2.51
C SER A 161 -20.94 -2.14 3.98
N SER A 162 -19.68 -2.51 4.25
CA SER A 162 -19.16 -2.71 5.60
C SER A 162 -17.70 -2.26 5.76
N ALA A 163 -17.29 -2.01 7.00
CA ALA A 163 -15.88 -1.75 7.31
C ALA A 163 -14.97 -2.93 7.00
N LYS A 164 -15.50 -4.16 7.02
CA LYS A 164 -14.75 -5.37 6.62
C LYS A 164 -14.42 -5.32 5.12
N GLU A 165 -15.40 -5.00 4.28
CA GLU A 165 -15.19 -4.86 2.84
C GLU A 165 -14.18 -3.75 2.52
N LEU A 166 -14.31 -2.58 3.16
CA LEU A 166 -13.33 -1.51 3.01
C LEU A 166 -11.91 -1.99 3.38
N ALA A 167 -11.79 -2.73 4.49
CA ALA A 167 -10.51 -3.24 4.94
C ALA A 167 -9.91 -4.27 3.97
N CYS A 168 -10.75 -5.13 3.37
CA CYS A 168 -10.34 -6.05 2.31
C CYS A 168 -9.84 -5.31 1.06
N VAL A 169 -10.55 -4.26 0.62
CA VAL A 169 -10.12 -3.41 -0.51
C VAL A 169 -8.76 -2.79 -0.23
N ILE A 170 -8.60 -2.13 0.93
CA ILE A 170 -7.34 -1.50 1.33
C ILE A 170 -6.19 -2.51 1.35
N THR A 171 -6.42 -3.69 1.94
CA THR A 171 -5.40 -4.74 2.04
C THR A 171 -5.04 -5.32 0.68
N ALA A 172 -6.04 -5.57 -0.19
CA ALA A 172 -5.81 -6.02 -1.56
C ALA A 172 -5.04 -5.00 -2.39
N THR A 173 -5.34 -3.70 -2.24
CA THR A 173 -4.55 -2.62 -2.87
C THR A 173 -3.10 -2.62 -2.38
N GLY A 174 -2.88 -2.85 -1.08
CA GLY A 174 -1.54 -3.00 -0.52
C GLY A 174 -0.75 -4.16 -1.14
N LEU A 175 -1.39 -5.33 -1.29
CA LEU A 175 -0.79 -6.50 -1.94
C LEU A 175 -0.48 -6.23 -3.42
N ALA A 176 -1.41 -5.62 -4.15
CA ALA A 176 -1.21 -5.25 -5.56
C ALA A 176 -0.08 -4.22 -5.73
N GLN A 177 0.02 -3.24 -4.84
CA GLN A 177 1.11 -2.26 -4.85
C GLN A 177 2.46 -2.92 -4.57
N ASN A 178 2.50 -3.90 -3.66
CA ASN A 178 3.70 -4.68 -3.36
C ASN A 178 4.12 -5.53 -4.55
N TYR A 179 3.18 -6.25 -5.17
CA TYR A 179 3.40 -7.03 -6.38
C TYR A 179 4.02 -6.18 -7.50
N SER A 180 3.40 -5.02 -7.80
CA SER A 180 3.90 -4.12 -8.83
C SER A 180 5.34 -3.67 -8.56
N ALA A 181 5.65 -3.32 -7.31
CA ALA A 181 6.98 -2.88 -6.91
C ALA A 181 8.02 -4.01 -6.96
N ILE A 182 7.71 -5.18 -6.40
CA ILE A 182 8.66 -6.30 -6.35
C ILE A 182 8.91 -6.87 -7.74
N ARG A 183 7.87 -7.03 -8.57
CA ARG A 183 8.03 -7.46 -9.96
C ARG A 183 8.91 -6.48 -10.75
N ALA A 184 8.65 -5.18 -10.65
CA ALA A 184 9.47 -4.19 -11.35
C ALA A 184 10.94 -4.22 -10.89
N LEU A 185 11.21 -4.46 -9.61
CA LEU A 185 12.57 -4.61 -9.10
C LEU A 185 13.27 -5.88 -9.59
N SER A 186 12.52 -6.98 -9.71
CA SER A 186 13.02 -8.29 -10.10
C SER A 186 13.23 -8.44 -11.61
N THR A 187 12.44 -7.75 -12.46
CA THR A 187 12.53 -7.94 -13.92
C THR A 187 13.24 -6.80 -14.65
N GLU A 188 12.77 -5.58 -14.48
CA GLU A 188 13.24 -4.40 -15.20
C GLU A 188 13.60 -3.33 -14.17
N GLY A 189 14.85 -3.36 -13.67
CA GLY A 189 15.29 -2.48 -12.60
C GLY A 189 14.65 -1.08 -12.64
N ILE A 190 13.98 -0.70 -11.54
CA ILE A 190 13.06 0.45 -11.37
C ILE A 190 13.46 1.71 -12.15
N GLN A 191 14.75 1.98 -12.27
CA GLN A 191 15.29 3.10 -13.02
C GLN A 191 14.76 3.17 -14.46
N LYS A 192 14.66 2.06 -15.20
CA LYS A 192 14.14 2.10 -16.59
C LYS A 192 12.67 2.53 -16.63
N GLY A 193 11.83 1.99 -15.74
CA GLY A 193 10.41 2.35 -15.65
C GLY A 193 10.18 3.79 -15.17
N HIS A 194 10.90 4.22 -14.12
CA HIS A 194 10.84 5.59 -13.61
C HIS A 194 11.35 6.61 -14.63
N MET A 195 12.42 6.31 -15.35
CA MET A 195 12.93 7.17 -16.40
C MET A 195 11.92 7.31 -17.55
N ARG A 196 11.19 6.23 -17.88
CA ARG A 196 10.11 6.30 -18.88
C ARG A 196 8.93 7.16 -18.42
N LEU A 197 8.51 7.04 -17.15
CA LEU A 197 7.46 7.91 -16.58
C LEU A 197 7.91 9.37 -16.49
N HIS A 198 9.15 9.61 -16.05
CA HIS A 198 9.74 10.94 -15.99
C HIS A 198 9.81 11.57 -17.39
N ALA A 199 10.23 10.79 -18.40
CA ALA A 199 10.20 11.20 -19.80
C ALA A 199 8.78 11.54 -20.27
N ARG A 200 7.74 10.76 -19.92
CA ARG A 200 6.33 11.09 -20.25
C ARG A 200 5.91 12.42 -19.63
N ASN A 201 6.26 12.68 -18.37
CA ASN A 201 5.94 13.93 -17.68
C ASN A 201 6.63 15.12 -18.36
N LEU A 202 7.89 14.97 -18.78
CA LEU A 202 8.63 16.00 -19.51
C LEU A 202 8.02 16.26 -20.90
N ALA A 203 7.59 15.21 -21.62
CA ALA A 203 6.91 15.36 -22.89
C ALA A 203 5.57 16.10 -22.75
N ALA A 204 4.77 15.75 -21.73
CA ALA A 204 3.53 16.45 -21.43
C ALA A 204 3.78 17.93 -21.05
N ALA A 205 4.78 18.19 -20.22
CA ALA A 205 5.19 19.55 -19.83
C ALA A 205 5.75 20.37 -21.01
N ALA A 206 6.30 19.72 -22.04
CA ALA A 206 6.72 20.36 -23.28
C ALA A 206 5.54 20.73 -24.21
N GLY A 207 4.32 20.30 -23.88
CA GLY A 207 3.11 20.57 -24.65
C GLY A 207 2.73 19.47 -25.66
N ALA A 208 3.29 18.27 -25.54
CA ALA A 208 2.93 17.15 -26.40
C ALA A 208 1.47 16.72 -26.19
N LYS A 209 0.75 16.46 -27.28
CA LYS A 209 -0.58 15.84 -27.22
C LYS A 209 -0.48 14.36 -26.83
N PRO A 210 -1.54 13.74 -26.28
CA PRO A 210 -1.51 12.34 -25.83
C PRO A 210 -0.98 11.36 -26.88
N GLU A 211 -1.31 11.59 -28.16
CA GLU A 211 -0.90 10.72 -29.27
C GLU A 211 0.60 10.84 -29.61
N GLN A 212 1.25 11.93 -29.18
CA GLN A 212 2.66 12.24 -29.47
C GLN A 212 3.59 11.79 -28.34
N ILE A 213 3.07 11.62 -27.11
CA ILE A 213 3.88 11.37 -25.91
C ILE A 213 4.78 10.14 -26.07
N ASP A 214 4.24 9.01 -26.51
CA ASP A 214 5.01 7.76 -26.62
C ASP A 214 6.18 7.88 -27.61
N LYS A 215 5.95 8.59 -28.71
CA LYS A 215 6.96 8.81 -29.76
C LYS A 215 8.10 9.72 -29.27
N ILE A 216 7.76 10.80 -28.57
CA ILE A 216 8.74 11.75 -28.01
C ILE A 216 9.55 11.08 -26.91
N VAL A 217 8.90 10.29 -26.05
CA VAL A 217 9.57 9.51 -25.01
C VAL A 217 10.55 8.52 -25.60
N GLN A 218 10.16 7.80 -26.66
CA GLN A 218 11.07 6.86 -27.33
C GLN A 218 12.30 7.58 -27.88
N LYS A 219 12.12 8.70 -28.58
CA LYS A 219 13.24 9.52 -29.09
C LYS A 219 14.16 10.06 -27.98
N MET A 220 13.61 10.47 -26.83
CA MET A 220 14.43 10.90 -25.67
C MET A 220 15.23 9.75 -25.07
N ILE A 221 14.67 8.54 -25.02
CA ILE A 221 15.35 7.32 -24.55
C ILE A 221 16.45 6.91 -25.52
N ASP A 222 16.15 6.87 -26.82
CA ASP A 222 17.10 6.47 -27.87
C ASP A 222 18.29 7.44 -27.95
N SER A 223 18.02 8.74 -27.79
CA SER A 223 19.07 9.78 -27.75
C SER A 223 19.79 9.87 -26.40
N LYS A 224 19.39 9.08 -25.38
CA LYS A 224 19.87 9.12 -23.99
C LYS A 224 19.84 10.51 -23.36
N LYS A 225 19.00 11.42 -23.85
CA LYS A 225 18.89 12.81 -23.39
C LYS A 225 17.47 13.10 -22.93
N ILE A 226 17.20 12.85 -21.66
CA ILE A 226 15.88 13.02 -21.05
C ILE A 226 15.85 14.39 -20.36
N SER A 227 15.32 15.40 -21.04
CA SER A 227 15.19 16.77 -20.53
C SER A 227 14.01 17.48 -21.17
N LEU A 228 13.51 18.54 -20.53
CA LEU A 228 12.42 19.35 -21.06
C LEU A 228 12.79 20.02 -22.39
N ASP A 229 14.02 20.50 -22.52
CA ASP A 229 14.49 21.16 -23.74
C ASP A 229 14.58 20.17 -24.92
N GLN A 230 15.07 18.96 -24.67
CA GLN A 230 15.08 17.91 -25.68
C GLN A 230 13.66 17.53 -26.11
N ALA A 231 12.71 17.45 -25.16
CA ALA A 231 11.30 17.19 -25.48
C ALA A 231 10.71 18.28 -26.38
N LYS A 232 11.02 19.56 -26.13
CA LYS A 232 10.59 20.69 -26.97
C LYS A 232 11.24 20.65 -28.35
N GLU A 233 12.52 20.32 -28.45
CA GLU A 233 13.22 20.17 -29.73
C GLU A 233 12.60 19.05 -30.58
N ILE A 234 12.38 17.88 -29.98
CA ILE A 234 11.74 16.75 -30.66
C ILE A 234 10.32 17.12 -31.12
N LEU A 235 9.53 17.77 -30.26
CA LEU A 235 8.17 18.19 -30.58
C LEU A 235 8.14 19.22 -31.73
N ARG A 236 9.08 20.16 -31.78
CA ARG A 236 9.23 21.12 -32.89
C ARG A 236 9.65 20.47 -34.20
N SER A 237 10.42 19.38 -34.13
CA SER A 237 10.85 18.64 -35.32
C SER A 237 9.78 17.71 -35.91
N GLU A 238 8.66 17.50 -35.20
CA GLU A 238 7.49 16.73 -35.68
C GLU A 238 6.29 17.62 -36.06
N LEU A 239 6.42 18.95 -35.93
CA LEU A 239 5.50 19.95 -36.51
C LEU A 239 5.89 20.22 -37.97
#